data_AF-A0A6M8SMA4-F1
#
_entry.id   AF-A0A6M8SMA4-F1
#
_cell.length_a   1.000
_cell.length_b   1.000
_cell.length_c   1.000
_cell.angle_alpha   90.00
_cell.angle_beta   90.00
_cell.angle_gamma   90.00
#
_symmetry.space_group_name_H-M   'P 1'
#
loop_
_entity.id
_entity.type
_entity.pdbx_description
1 polymer ?
#
loop_
_entity_poly.entity_id
_entity_poly.type
_entity_poly.pdbx_seq_one_letter_code
_entity_poly.pdbx_strand_id
1 'polypeptide(L)'
;MKTNQHGFSLIEVMIAVIILGLSALFLAKLNAVLLQGTSGAADRQVAIRLAEGVADNLRQIVRNPQLRSLPTSYAGVPGGTPISFGNCDPNTPATKCAIFTNKTTTFTIRRSLLPAAPNLHSSSTPFDAQIDVSWQGSNGQMQNIVTMTSIRPEPAPPWLVATPYVINDLVSFSGRIYKSKTIHSATTGNQPEKVAPPTTDGISTDWQVL
;
A
#
# COMPACT_ATOMS: atom_id res chain seq x y z
N MET A 1 61.62 54.02 -13.68
CA MET A 1 61.14 52.67 -14.09
C MET A 1 59.97 52.85 -15.04
N LYS A 2 60.13 52.54 -16.33
CA LYS A 2 59.05 52.53 -17.32
C LYS A 2 58.48 51.11 -17.37
N THR A 3 57.24 50.92 -16.93
CA THR A 3 56.53 49.65 -17.07
C THR A 3 55.81 49.64 -18.41
N ASN A 4 56.18 48.70 -19.29
CA ASN A 4 55.49 48.48 -20.56
C ASN A 4 54.07 47.96 -20.27
N GLN A 5 53.06 48.78 -20.54
CA GLN A 5 51.67 48.34 -20.49
C GLN A 5 51.34 47.65 -21.81
N HIS A 6 51.21 46.33 -21.78
CA HIS A 6 50.68 45.57 -22.89
C HIS A 6 49.15 45.62 -22.82
N GLY A 7 48.52 46.28 -23.80
CA GLY A 7 47.08 46.25 -23.96
C GLY A 7 46.61 44.85 -24.37
N PHE A 8 45.44 44.44 -23.86
CA PHE A 8 44.84 43.16 -24.25
C PHE A 8 44.54 43.14 -25.74
N SER A 9 44.99 42.09 -26.42
CA SER A 9 44.66 41.90 -27.83
C SER A 9 43.18 41.59 -27.97
N LEU A 10 42.51 42.21 -28.95
CA LEU A 10 41.08 41.99 -29.20
C LEU A 10 40.76 40.51 -29.45
N ILE A 11 41.68 39.76 -30.07
CA ILE A 11 41.52 38.33 -30.30
C ILE A 11 41.57 37.50 -28.99
N GLU A 12 42.37 37.92 -28.02
CA GLU A 12 42.48 37.25 -26.73
C GLU A 12 41.19 37.40 -25.92
N VAL A 13 40.59 38.60 -25.96
CA VAL A 13 39.29 38.85 -25.36
C VAL A 13 38.20 38.01 -26.03
N MET A 14 38.21 37.88 -27.36
CA MET A 14 37.24 37.03 -28.07
C MET A 14 37.40 35.55 -27.69
N ILE A 15 38.63 35.03 -27.59
CA ILE A 15 38.89 33.65 -27.17
C ILE A 15 38.41 33.43 -25.74
N ALA A 16 38.69 34.36 -24.82
CA ALA A 16 38.25 34.26 -23.42
C ALA A 16 36.70 34.22 -23.31
N VAL A 17 35.99 35.04 -24.09
CA VAL A 17 34.52 35.06 -24.11
C VAL A 17 33.96 33.74 -24.66
N ILE A 18 34.58 33.16 -25.69
CA ILE A 18 34.15 31.86 -26.24
C ILE A 18 34.34 30.76 -25.20
N ILE A 19 35.49 30.71 -24.52
CA ILE A 19 35.76 29.72 -23.47
C ILE A 19 34.77 29.87 -22.31
N LEU A 20 34.48 31.10 -21.88
CA LEU A 20 33.47 31.37 -20.85
C LEU A 20 32.08 30.92 -21.30
N GLY A 21 31.69 31.20 -22.54
CA GLY A 21 30.40 30.79 -23.10
C GLY A 21 30.24 29.27 -23.13
N LEU A 22 31.26 28.55 -23.59
CA LEU A 22 31.24 27.07 -23.62
C LEU A 22 31.21 26.47 -22.21
N SER A 23 31.95 27.05 -21.27
CA SER A 23 31.97 26.61 -19.87
C SER A 23 30.60 26.78 -19.21
N ALA A 24 29.94 27.92 -19.44
CA ALA A 24 28.59 28.17 -18.92
C ALA A 24 27.55 27.21 -19.52
N LEU A 25 27.65 26.90 -20.81
CA LEU A 25 26.75 25.95 -21.47
C LEU A 25 26.92 24.52 -20.94
N PHE A 26 28.16 24.10 -20.69
CA PHE A 26 28.45 22.80 -20.08
C PHE A 26 27.87 22.70 -18.67
N LEU A 27 28.05 23.74 -17.84
CA LEU A 27 27.51 23.79 -16.48
C LEU A 27 25.98 23.75 -16.46
N ALA A 28 25.32 24.46 -17.40
CA ALA A 28 23.87 24.44 -17.53
C ALA A 28 23.33 23.05 -17.84
N LYS A 29 23.97 22.31 -18.76
CA LYS A 29 23.58 20.92 -19.07
C LYS A 29 23.79 19.98 -17.89
N LEU A 30 24.90 20.11 -17.16
CA LEU A 30 25.16 19.29 -15.97
C LEU A 30 24.09 19.52 -14.88
N ASN A 31 23.76 20.77 -14.61
CA ASN A 31 22.74 21.12 -13.62
C ASN A 31 21.35 20.57 -14.02
N ALA A 32 21.01 20.58 -15.31
CA ALA A 32 19.77 19.99 -15.79
C ALA A 32 19.69 18.48 -15.55
N VAL A 33 20.78 17.75 -15.79
CA VAL A 33 20.84 16.29 -15.56
C VAL A 33 20.76 15.97 -14.06
N LEU A 34 21.44 16.73 -13.21
CA LEU A 34 21.38 16.56 -11.76
C LEU A 34 19.95 16.75 -11.23
N LEU A 35 19.25 17.80 -11.70
CA LEU A 35 17.86 18.04 -11.30
C LEU A 35 16.92 16.91 -11.71
N GLN A 36 17.09 16.35 -12.92
CA GLN A 36 16.31 15.18 -13.38
C GLN A 36 16.56 13.94 -12.50
N GLY A 37 17.79 13.74 -12.03
CA GLY A 37 18.12 12.67 -11.09
C GLY A 37 17.42 12.84 -9.74
N THR A 38 17.36 14.06 -9.21
CA THR A 38 16.71 14.33 -7.93
C THR A 38 15.19 14.14 -7.96
N SER A 39 14.52 14.50 -9.06
CA SER A 39 13.06 14.32 -9.18
C SER A 39 12.68 12.85 -9.25
N GLY A 40 13.41 12.05 -10.02
CA GLY A 40 13.18 10.60 -10.10
C GLY A 40 13.40 9.91 -8.74
N ALA A 41 14.40 10.33 -7.98
CA ALA A 41 14.60 9.83 -6.62
C ALA A 41 13.45 10.21 -5.68
N ALA A 42 12.92 11.44 -5.78
CA ALA A 42 11.80 11.91 -4.97
C ALA A 42 10.51 11.11 -5.25
N ASP A 43 10.16 10.88 -6.53
CA ASP A 43 9.00 10.07 -6.89
C ASP A 43 9.11 8.63 -6.38
N ARG A 44 10.32 8.05 -6.45
CA ARG A 44 10.59 6.70 -5.92
C ARG A 44 10.35 6.62 -4.41
N GLN A 45 10.75 7.65 -3.66
CA GLN A 45 10.50 7.73 -2.22
C GLN A 45 9.01 7.81 -1.89
N VAL A 46 8.24 8.54 -2.71
CA VAL A 46 6.78 8.59 -2.58
C VAL A 46 6.18 7.21 -2.86
N ALA A 47 6.60 6.54 -3.94
CA ALA A 47 6.11 5.21 -4.30
C ALA A 47 6.38 4.16 -3.20
N ILE A 48 7.56 4.18 -2.59
CA ILE A 48 7.89 3.27 -1.46
C ILE A 48 6.96 3.53 -0.28
N ARG A 49 6.78 4.78 0.13
CA ARG A 49 5.89 5.12 1.25
C ARG A 49 4.44 4.74 0.99
N LEU A 50 3.99 4.84 -0.26
CA LEU A 50 2.67 4.38 -0.67
C LEU A 50 2.56 2.85 -0.55
N ALA A 51 3.56 2.11 -1.04
CA ALA A 51 3.59 0.65 -0.94
C ALA A 51 3.60 0.18 0.53
N GLU A 52 4.43 0.78 1.37
CA GLU A 52 4.51 0.49 2.82
C GLU A 52 3.19 0.80 3.53
N GLY A 53 2.60 1.97 3.27
CA GLY A 53 1.31 2.34 3.85
C GLY A 53 0.18 1.38 3.48
N VAL A 54 0.16 0.90 2.22
CA VAL A 54 -0.80 -0.11 1.77
C VAL A 54 -0.54 -1.46 2.43
N ALA A 55 0.73 -1.87 2.58
CA ALA A 55 1.08 -3.10 3.28
C ALA A 55 0.64 -3.07 4.76
N ASP A 56 0.88 -1.95 5.45
CA ASP A 56 0.48 -1.78 6.85
C ASP A 56 -1.04 -1.74 7.00
N ASN A 57 -1.75 -1.10 6.06
CA ASN A 57 -3.20 -1.15 6.01
C ASN A 57 -3.73 -2.59 5.87
N LEU A 58 -3.11 -3.39 4.99
CA LEU A 58 -3.46 -4.81 4.84
C LEU A 58 -3.24 -5.60 6.14
N ARG A 59 -2.12 -5.36 6.83
CA ARG A 59 -1.85 -5.98 8.14
C ARG A 59 -2.88 -5.58 9.19
N GLN A 60 -3.30 -4.31 9.20
CA GLN A 60 -4.28 -3.82 10.17
C GLN A 60 -5.66 -4.45 9.97
N ILE A 61 -6.10 -4.65 8.74
CA ILE A 61 -7.38 -5.32 8.44
C ILE A 61 -7.38 -6.76 8.94
N VAL A 62 -6.27 -7.48 8.73
CA VAL A 62 -6.16 -8.85 9.23
C VAL A 62 -6.19 -8.91 10.75
N ARG A 63 -5.63 -7.92 11.45
CA ARG A 63 -5.69 -7.83 12.91
C ARG A 63 -7.06 -7.41 13.43
N ASN A 64 -7.82 -6.63 12.68
CA ASN A 64 -9.10 -6.08 13.13
C ASN A 64 -10.25 -6.50 12.21
N PRO A 65 -10.92 -7.63 12.49
CA PRO A 65 -12.04 -8.13 11.69
C PRO A 65 -13.27 -7.20 11.70
N GLN A 66 -13.34 -6.21 12.61
CA GLN A 66 -14.39 -5.18 12.61
C GLN A 66 -14.26 -4.22 11.42
N LEU A 67 -13.08 -4.13 10.80
CA LEU A 67 -12.86 -3.40 9.54
C LEU A 67 -13.35 -4.28 8.38
N ARG A 68 -14.66 -4.53 8.32
CA ARG A 68 -15.39 -5.48 7.44
C ARG A 68 -15.17 -5.30 5.93
N SER A 69 -14.56 -4.21 5.51
CA SER A 69 -14.13 -3.99 4.14
C SER A 69 -12.69 -3.51 4.21
N LEU A 70 -11.87 -3.91 3.23
CA LEU A 70 -10.61 -3.20 3.01
C LEU A 70 -10.99 -1.72 2.93
N PRO A 71 -10.50 -0.86 3.85
CA PRO A 71 -10.86 0.54 3.83
C PRO A 71 -10.58 1.00 2.42
N THR A 72 -11.64 1.43 1.76
CA THR A 72 -11.55 1.91 0.40
C THR A 72 -10.56 3.06 0.44
N SER A 73 -10.59 3.91 1.46
CA SER A 73 -9.68 5.02 1.69
C SER A 73 -8.52 4.73 2.69
N TYR A 74 -7.27 4.94 2.26
CA TYR A 74 -6.10 5.10 3.15
C TYR A 74 -5.69 6.58 3.17
N ALA A 75 -5.49 7.17 4.36
CA ALA A 75 -4.89 8.50 4.49
C ALA A 75 -3.39 8.44 4.16
N GLY A 76 -3.09 8.25 2.87
CA GLY A 76 -1.73 8.13 2.39
C GLY A 76 -1.00 9.46 2.49
N VAL A 77 0.18 9.43 3.12
CA VAL A 77 1.17 10.51 3.28
C VAL A 77 0.58 11.79 3.94
N PRO A 78 1.25 12.39 4.94
CA PRO A 78 0.76 13.63 5.55
C PRO A 78 0.40 14.70 4.50
N GLY A 79 -0.87 15.12 4.45
CA GLY A 79 -1.39 16.11 3.50
C GLY A 79 -1.99 15.58 2.18
N GLY A 80 -2.07 14.25 1.99
CA GLY A 80 -2.69 13.65 0.81
C GLY A 80 -4.21 13.47 0.92
N THR A 81 -4.89 13.41 -0.24
CA THR A 81 -6.29 12.96 -0.30
C THR A 81 -6.37 11.46 0.03
N PRO A 82 -7.45 10.99 0.68
CA PRO A 82 -7.61 9.58 0.97
C PRO A 82 -7.62 8.72 -0.31
N ILE A 83 -6.76 7.72 -0.38
CA ILE A 83 -6.56 6.84 -1.55
C ILE A 83 -7.67 5.81 -1.59
N SER A 84 -8.55 5.88 -2.60
CA SER A 84 -9.71 4.98 -2.73
C SER A 84 -9.45 3.75 -3.63
N PHE A 85 -9.54 2.53 -3.08
CA PHE A 85 -9.35 1.28 -3.81
C PHE A 85 -10.65 0.75 -4.45
N GLY A 86 -10.65 0.62 -5.77
CA GLY A 86 -11.69 -0.03 -6.56
C GLY A 86 -11.20 -1.34 -7.20
N ASN A 87 -12.10 -2.03 -7.91
CA ASN A 87 -11.71 -3.13 -8.80
C ASN A 87 -11.01 -2.55 -10.02
N CYS A 88 -9.77 -2.92 -10.27
CA CYS A 88 -9.09 -2.54 -11.51
C CYS A 88 -9.37 -3.47 -12.68
N ASP A 89 -9.84 -4.68 -12.38
CA ASP A 89 -10.15 -5.67 -13.38
C ASP A 89 -11.41 -6.43 -12.93
N PRO A 90 -12.49 -6.40 -13.72
CA PRO A 90 -13.72 -7.13 -13.39
C PRO A 90 -13.51 -8.65 -13.34
N ASN A 91 -12.45 -9.17 -13.99
CA ASN A 91 -12.17 -10.60 -14.06
C ASN A 91 -11.26 -11.10 -12.93
N THR A 92 -10.61 -10.19 -12.18
CA THR A 92 -9.75 -10.55 -11.02
C THR A 92 -10.19 -9.78 -9.77
N PRO A 93 -11.29 -10.18 -9.11
CA PRO A 93 -11.84 -9.45 -7.96
C PRO A 93 -10.90 -9.40 -6.73
N ALA A 94 -9.89 -10.28 -6.69
CA ALA A 94 -8.80 -10.26 -5.70
C ALA A 94 -7.81 -9.10 -5.92
N THR A 95 -7.78 -8.52 -7.13
CA THR A 95 -6.97 -7.36 -7.45
C THR A 95 -7.76 -6.08 -7.18
N LYS A 96 -7.18 -5.17 -6.40
CA LYS A 96 -7.73 -3.81 -6.22
C LYS A 96 -6.72 -2.77 -6.63
N CYS A 97 -7.19 -1.64 -7.15
CA CYS A 97 -6.31 -0.54 -7.54
C CYS A 97 -6.85 0.80 -7.09
N ALA A 98 -5.92 1.74 -6.96
CA ALA A 98 -6.19 3.11 -6.63
C ALA A 98 -5.27 4.03 -7.42
N ILE A 99 -5.68 5.28 -7.57
CA ILE A 99 -4.88 6.34 -8.18
C ILE A 99 -4.58 7.37 -7.10
N PHE A 100 -3.32 7.79 -7.02
CA PHE A 100 -2.87 8.84 -6.11
C PHE A 100 -2.03 9.84 -6.89
N THR A 101 -2.35 11.13 -6.79
CA THR A 101 -1.58 12.19 -7.45
C THR A 101 -0.86 13.02 -6.41
N ASN A 102 0.47 13.07 -6.48
CA ASN A 102 1.30 13.93 -5.66
C ASN A 102 1.83 15.07 -6.53
N LYS A 103 1.29 16.27 -6.32
CA LYS A 103 1.60 17.47 -7.11
C LYS A 103 1.34 17.25 -8.61
N THR A 104 2.35 16.79 -9.34
CA THR A 104 2.33 16.58 -10.79
C THR A 104 2.43 15.11 -11.19
N THR A 105 2.85 14.23 -10.28
CA THR A 105 3.09 12.81 -10.58
C THR A 105 1.88 11.99 -10.15
N THR A 106 1.34 11.20 -11.08
CA THR A 106 0.23 10.28 -10.81
C THR A 106 0.76 8.87 -10.64
N PHE A 107 0.42 8.25 -9.52
CA PHE A 107 0.77 6.90 -9.14
C PHE A 107 -0.46 6.00 -9.28
N THR A 108 -0.29 4.87 -9.94
CA THR A 108 -1.25 3.77 -9.98
C THR A 108 -0.79 2.70 -9.02
N ILE A 109 -1.61 2.42 -8.02
CA ILE A 109 -1.34 1.43 -6.98
C ILE A 109 -2.21 0.22 -7.27
N ARG A 110 -1.61 -0.97 -7.36
CA ARG A 110 -2.30 -2.25 -7.54
C ARG A 110 -1.92 -3.17 -6.40
N ARG A 111 -2.91 -3.75 -5.72
CA ARG A 111 -2.70 -4.81 -4.73
C ARG A 111 -3.35 -6.11 -5.18
N SER A 112 -2.65 -7.21 -4.98
CA SER A 112 -3.09 -8.56 -5.33
C SER A 112 -2.79 -9.50 -4.18
N LEU A 113 -3.70 -10.45 -3.91
CA LEU A 113 -3.53 -11.47 -2.87
C LEU A 113 -3.13 -12.79 -3.52
N LEU A 114 -2.15 -13.46 -2.93
CA LEU A 114 -1.54 -14.69 -3.42
C LEU A 114 -1.55 -15.77 -2.31
N PRO A 115 -2.18 -16.94 -2.53
CA PRO A 115 -3.06 -17.27 -3.67
C PRO A 115 -4.30 -16.37 -3.70
N ALA A 116 -5.01 -16.31 -4.83
CA ALA A 116 -6.18 -15.44 -5.00
C ALA A 116 -7.29 -15.76 -3.97
N ALA A 117 -7.19 -15.17 -2.78
CA ALA A 117 -8.12 -15.36 -1.70
C ALA A 117 -9.25 -14.33 -1.87
N PRO A 118 -10.52 -14.76 -1.97
CA PRO A 118 -11.63 -13.83 -2.18
C PRO A 118 -11.92 -12.96 -0.94
N ASN A 119 -11.52 -13.39 0.27
CA ASN A 119 -11.82 -12.70 1.52
C ASN A 119 -10.61 -12.65 2.46
N LEU A 120 -10.12 -11.43 2.77
CA LEU A 120 -9.01 -11.20 3.71
C LEU A 120 -9.33 -11.67 5.15
N HIS A 121 -10.61 -11.69 5.50
CA HIS A 121 -11.10 -11.73 6.87
C HIS A 121 -11.25 -13.13 7.47
N SER A 122 -11.09 -14.18 6.69
CA SER A 122 -11.34 -15.57 7.12
C SER A 122 -10.17 -16.51 6.87
N SER A 123 -9.04 -16.02 6.36
CA SER A 123 -7.88 -16.86 6.16
C SER A 123 -7.23 -17.17 7.51
N SER A 124 -7.23 -18.43 7.92
CA SER A 124 -6.39 -18.94 9.01
C SER A 124 -4.97 -19.28 8.53
N THR A 125 -4.78 -19.32 7.21
CA THR A 125 -3.47 -19.58 6.60
C THR A 125 -2.77 -18.26 6.28
N PRO A 126 -1.44 -18.19 6.45
CA PRO A 126 -0.64 -17.09 5.91
C PRO A 126 -0.93 -16.92 4.41
N PHE A 127 -0.99 -15.68 3.97
CA PHE A 127 -1.09 -15.33 2.55
C PHE A 127 -0.13 -14.20 2.24
N ASP A 128 0.30 -14.12 0.99
CA ASP A 128 1.16 -13.04 0.54
C ASP A 128 0.32 -12.00 -0.19
N ALA A 129 0.65 -10.73 0.01
CA ALA A 129 0.10 -9.63 -0.76
C ALA A 129 1.21 -9.00 -1.58
N GLN A 130 0.96 -8.88 -2.88
CA GLN A 130 1.80 -8.14 -3.81
C GLN A 130 1.23 -6.74 -3.98
N ILE A 131 2.08 -5.73 -3.84
CA ILE A 131 1.75 -4.32 -4.00
C ILE A 131 2.65 -3.76 -5.08
N ASP A 132 2.05 -3.34 -6.18
CA ASP A 132 2.69 -2.72 -7.32
C ASP A 132 2.32 -1.23 -7.30
N VAL A 133 3.34 -0.37 -7.37
CA VAL A 133 3.17 1.07 -7.51
C VAL A 133 3.87 1.50 -8.78
N SER A 134 3.09 1.98 -9.76
CA SER A 134 3.60 2.43 -11.05
C SER A 134 3.32 3.91 -11.29
N TRP A 135 4.24 4.61 -11.95
CA TRP A 135 4.12 6.02 -12.30
C TRP A 135 4.92 6.33 -13.56
N GLN A 136 4.64 7.46 -14.20
CA GLN A 136 5.44 7.94 -15.32
C GLN A 136 6.61 8.78 -14.80
N GLY A 137 7.84 8.40 -15.13
CA GLY A 137 9.04 9.14 -14.77
C GLY A 137 9.22 10.42 -15.59
N SER A 138 10.16 11.26 -15.17
CA SER A 138 10.52 12.54 -15.85
C SER A 138 11.01 12.38 -17.28
N ASN A 139 11.43 11.18 -17.68
CA ASN A 139 11.82 10.80 -19.04
C ASN A 139 10.65 10.23 -19.88
N GLY A 140 9.42 10.25 -19.35
CA GLY A 140 8.25 9.68 -20.00
C GLY A 140 8.13 8.16 -19.93
N GLN A 141 9.13 7.46 -19.36
CA GLN A 141 9.11 6.01 -19.19
C GLN A 141 8.29 5.62 -17.96
N MET A 142 7.55 4.51 -18.06
CA MET A 142 6.87 3.94 -16.90
C MET A 142 7.89 3.34 -15.93
N GLN A 143 7.78 3.70 -14.66
CA GLN A 143 8.51 3.10 -13.55
C GLN A 143 7.55 2.34 -12.64
N ASN A 144 8.07 1.32 -11.98
CA ASN A 144 7.31 0.45 -11.09
C ASN A 144 8.18 0.00 -9.92
N ILE A 145 7.59 -0.06 -8.72
CA ILE A 145 8.12 -0.78 -7.58
C ILE A 145 7.10 -1.86 -7.18
N VAL A 146 7.58 -3.10 -7.10
CA VAL A 146 6.81 -4.22 -6.58
C VAL A 146 7.33 -4.58 -5.19
N THR A 147 6.43 -4.56 -4.22
CA THR A 147 6.70 -5.00 -2.85
C THR A 147 5.84 -6.21 -2.54
N MET A 148 6.44 -7.22 -1.92
CA MET A 148 5.71 -8.37 -1.37
C MET A 148 5.70 -8.27 0.15
N THR A 149 4.53 -8.50 0.74
CA THR A 149 4.39 -8.64 2.18
C THR A 149 3.70 -9.96 2.48
N SER A 150 4.29 -10.73 3.40
CA SER A 150 3.59 -11.86 3.98
C SER A 150 2.71 -11.37 5.12
N ILE A 151 1.47 -11.82 5.14
CA ILE A 151 0.49 -11.46 6.17
C ILE A 151 0.13 -12.75 6.90
N ARG A 152 0.49 -12.78 8.18
CA ARG A 152 0.17 -13.90 9.06
C ARG A 152 -1.04 -13.50 9.91
N PRO A 153 -2.19 -14.16 9.73
CA PRO A 153 -3.33 -13.97 10.62
C PRO A 153 -2.95 -14.45 12.02
N GLU A 154 -3.34 -13.68 13.03
CA GLU A 154 -3.23 -14.12 14.42
C GLU A 154 -4.27 -15.24 14.64
N PRO A 155 -3.91 -16.35 15.32
CA PRO A 155 -4.88 -17.39 15.61
C PRO A 155 -6.04 -16.80 16.43
N ALA A 156 -7.27 -17.18 16.09
CA ALA A 156 -8.44 -16.74 16.83
C ALA A 156 -8.34 -17.20 18.29
N PRO A 157 -8.59 -16.31 19.28
CA PRO A 157 -8.55 -16.68 20.69
C PRO A 157 -9.57 -17.79 20.98
N PRO A 158 -9.33 -18.65 21.99
CA PRO A 158 -10.30 -19.68 22.36
C PRO A 158 -11.63 -19.04 22.78
N TRP A 159 -12.75 -19.70 22.47
CA TRP A 159 -14.04 -19.32 23.01
C TRP A 159 -14.05 -19.54 24.53
N LEU A 160 -14.51 -18.53 25.27
CA LEU A 160 -14.51 -18.52 26.74
C LEU A 160 -15.89 -18.12 27.26
N VAL A 161 -16.43 -18.91 28.21
CA VAL A 161 -17.67 -18.59 28.91
C VAL A 161 -17.56 -17.24 29.63
N ALA A 162 -18.67 -16.52 29.75
CA ALA A 162 -18.80 -15.19 30.35
C ALA A 162 -18.03 -14.08 29.62
N THR A 163 -17.53 -14.35 28.41
CA THR A 163 -16.88 -13.33 27.57
C THR A 163 -17.94 -12.59 26.75
N PRO A 164 -17.99 -11.24 26.81
CA PRO A 164 -18.81 -10.47 25.90
C PRO A 164 -18.18 -10.51 24.50
N TYR A 165 -18.97 -10.95 23.52
CA TYR A 165 -18.60 -10.96 22.10
C TYR A 165 -19.44 -9.94 21.34
N VAL A 166 -18.80 -9.21 20.45
CA VAL A 166 -19.48 -8.33 19.49
C VAL A 166 -19.56 -9.00 18.12
N ILE A 167 -20.40 -8.45 17.24
CA ILE A 167 -20.57 -8.95 15.87
C ILE A 167 -19.19 -8.97 15.19
N ASN A 168 -18.84 -10.07 14.51
CA ASN A 168 -17.56 -10.35 13.84
C ASN A 168 -16.38 -10.77 14.71
N ASP A 169 -16.54 -10.89 16.03
CA ASP A 169 -15.46 -11.47 16.83
C ASP A 169 -15.16 -12.89 16.36
N LEU A 170 -13.87 -13.19 16.24
CA LEU A 170 -13.37 -14.51 15.85
C LEU A 170 -12.98 -15.29 17.10
N VAL A 171 -13.44 -16.52 17.19
CA VAL A 171 -13.08 -17.44 18.27
C VAL A 171 -12.72 -18.81 17.71
N SER A 172 -11.83 -19.51 18.39
CA SER A 172 -11.55 -20.93 18.14
C SER A 172 -12.32 -21.80 19.15
N PHE A 173 -13.01 -22.82 18.65
CA PHE A 173 -13.72 -23.81 19.47
C PHE A 173 -13.68 -25.17 18.77
N SER A 174 -13.36 -26.25 19.49
CA SER A 174 -13.25 -27.60 18.93
C SER A 174 -12.40 -27.71 17.64
N GLY A 175 -11.35 -26.90 17.52
CA GLY A 175 -10.46 -26.89 16.34
C GLY A 175 -11.02 -26.20 15.09
N ARG A 176 -12.19 -25.56 15.17
CA ARG A 176 -12.78 -24.74 14.10
C ARG A 176 -12.79 -23.26 14.50
N ILE A 177 -12.79 -22.38 13.51
CA ILE A 177 -12.95 -20.94 13.73
C ILE A 177 -14.41 -20.56 13.51
N TYR A 178 -14.93 -19.77 14.44
CA TYR A 178 -16.27 -19.23 14.39
C TYR A 178 -16.23 -17.72 14.45
N LYS A 179 -17.15 -17.10 13.73
CA LYS A 179 -17.37 -15.66 13.70
C LYS A 179 -18.71 -15.35 14.37
N SER A 180 -18.69 -14.42 15.33
CA SER A 180 -19.92 -13.97 16.00
C SER A 180 -20.84 -13.22 15.03
N LYS A 181 -22.13 -13.53 15.07
CA LYS A 181 -23.19 -12.90 14.24
C LYS A 181 -23.96 -11.82 14.99
N THR A 182 -23.97 -11.88 16.31
CA THR A 182 -24.79 -11.06 17.22
C THR A 182 -23.92 -10.52 18.34
N ILE A 183 -24.35 -9.42 18.97
CA ILE A 183 -23.74 -9.00 20.24
C ILE A 183 -24.35 -9.87 21.34
N HIS A 184 -23.52 -10.63 22.06
CA HIS A 184 -23.97 -11.51 23.13
C HIS A 184 -22.88 -11.77 24.16
N SER A 185 -23.24 -12.27 25.34
CA SER A 185 -22.27 -12.83 26.28
C SER A 185 -22.24 -14.34 26.12
N ALA A 186 -21.04 -14.92 26.08
CA ALA A 186 -20.90 -16.36 25.97
C ALA A 186 -21.39 -17.06 27.24
N THR A 187 -22.16 -18.11 27.02
CA THR A 187 -22.70 -18.99 28.05
C THR A 187 -22.53 -20.43 27.57
N THR A 188 -22.60 -21.40 28.47
CA THR A 188 -22.65 -22.82 28.10
C THR A 188 -23.83 -23.14 27.16
N GLY A 189 -24.84 -22.26 27.10
CA GLY A 189 -26.03 -22.40 26.27
C GLY A 189 -25.83 -22.06 24.79
N ASN A 190 -24.83 -21.25 24.43
CA ASN A 190 -24.59 -20.72 23.07
C ASN A 190 -23.15 -20.92 22.58
N GLN A 191 -22.58 -22.08 22.89
CA GLN A 191 -21.30 -22.51 22.34
C GLN A 191 -21.33 -22.55 20.80
N PRO A 192 -20.22 -22.26 20.10
CA PRO A 192 -20.21 -22.18 18.64
C PRO A 192 -20.61 -23.48 17.91
N GLU A 193 -20.32 -24.64 18.49
CA GLU A 193 -20.66 -25.96 17.94
C GLU A 193 -22.03 -26.48 18.36
N LYS A 194 -22.80 -25.75 19.18
CA LYS A 194 -24.13 -26.20 19.59
C LYS A 194 -25.12 -26.05 18.43
N VAL A 195 -24.94 -26.88 17.41
CA VAL A 195 -25.88 -27.21 16.36
C VAL A 195 -26.87 -28.17 17.01
N ALA A 196 -28.16 -27.84 16.99
CA ALA A 196 -29.19 -28.80 17.33
C ALA A 196 -29.05 -30.05 16.42
N PRO A 197 -29.48 -31.26 16.86
CA PRO A 197 -29.48 -32.45 16.02
C PRO A 197 -30.15 -32.22 14.65
N PRO A 198 -29.84 -33.04 13.63
CA PRO A 198 -30.05 -32.71 12.22
C PRO A 198 -31.53 -32.79 11.86
N THR A 199 -32.29 -31.74 12.14
CA THR A 199 -33.58 -31.48 11.53
C THR A 199 -33.64 -30.00 11.19
N THR A 200 -33.38 -29.71 9.91
CA THR A 200 -33.69 -28.46 9.19
C THR A 200 -33.14 -27.18 9.80
N ASP A 201 -32.10 -26.65 9.17
CA ASP A 201 -31.49 -25.34 9.37
C ASP A 201 -30.47 -25.23 10.52
N GLY A 202 -29.47 -26.12 10.52
CA GLY A 202 -28.31 -26.16 11.43
C GLY A 202 -27.40 -24.92 11.42
N ILE A 203 -27.96 -23.75 11.69
CA ILE A 203 -27.30 -22.46 11.80
C ILE A 203 -27.37 -22.05 13.28
N SER A 204 -26.27 -22.17 14.01
CA SER A 204 -26.13 -21.53 15.34
C SER A 204 -26.57 -20.07 15.21
N THR A 205 -27.51 -19.57 16.02
CA THR A 205 -28.04 -18.19 15.88
C THR A 205 -26.98 -17.13 16.12
N ASP A 206 -25.99 -17.44 16.95
CA ASP A 206 -24.94 -16.52 17.39
C ASP A 206 -23.61 -16.68 16.63
N TRP A 207 -23.35 -17.84 16.01
CA TRP A 207 -22.05 -18.14 15.41
C TRP A 207 -22.14 -18.61 13.96
N GLN A 208 -21.20 -18.17 13.14
CA GLN A 208 -20.98 -18.63 11.77
C GLN A 208 -19.63 -19.35 11.70
N VAL A 209 -19.61 -20.60 11.23
CA VAL A 209 -18.36 -21.32 10.94
C VAL A 209 -17.65 -20.67 9.73
N LEU A 210 -16.33 -20.52 9.81
CA LEU A 210 -15.46 -20.03 8.73
C LEU A 210 -14.70 -21.17 8.04
#